data_AF-A0A7K4AQ64-F1
#
_entry.id   AF-A0A7K4AQ64-F1
#
_cell.length_a   1.000
_cell.length_b   1.000
_cell.length_c   1.000
_cell.angle_alpha   90.00
_cell.angle_beta   90.00
_cell.angle_gamma   90.00
#
_symmetry.space_group_name_H-M   'P 1'
#
loop_
_entity.id
_entity.type
_entity.pdbx_description
1 polymer ?
#
loop_
_entity_poly.entity_id
_entity_poly.type
_entity_poly.pdbx_seq_one_letter_code
_entity_poly.pdbx_strand_id
1 'polypeptide(L)'
;MIAALPAYNREAIGLLRKKSPTKEEVKEIRRMYKNANLVREYGPKALMALAGRGIGPDTAARVLSSFYDSEDGLLRDILSAEMTYARTKRFWD
;
A
#
# COMPACT_ATOMS: atom_id res chain seq x y z
N MET A 1 0.49 -16.49 1.21
CA MET A 1 0.15 -15.07 1.41
C MET A 1 0.78 -14.28 0.27
N ILE A 2 0.04 -13.39 -0.40
CA ILE A 2 0.51 -12.66 -1.59
C ILE A 2 0.58 -11.17 -1.23
N ALA A 3 1.68 -10.48 -1.57
CA ALA A 3 1.84 -9.04 -1.40
C ALA A 3 2.09 -8.38 -2.76
N ALA A 4 1.52 -7.21 -2.99
CA ALA A 4 1.74 -6.43 -4.20
C ALA A 4 2.83 -5.39 -3.95
N LEU A 5 4.05 -5.65 -4.43
CA LEU A 5 5.19 -4.76 -4.26
C LEU A 5 5.53 -4.05 -5.58
N PRO A 6 5.75 -2.72 -5.55
CA PRO A 6 6.29 -2.00 -6.69
C PRO A 6 7.68 -2.53 -7.08
N ALA A 7 8.02 -2.43 -8.38
CA ALA A 7 9.27 -2.96 -8.91
C ALA A 7 10.53 -2.41 -8.20
N TYR A 8 10.51 -1.15 -7.78
CA TYR A 8 11.61 -0.52 -7.05
C TYR A 8 11.75 -1.02 -5.61
N ASN A 9 10.74 -1.68 -5.04
CA ASN A 9 10.77 -2.24 -3.68
C ASN A 9 11.23 -3.71 -3.67
N ARG A 10 11.72 -4.24 -4.80
CA ARG A 10 12.11 -5.66 -4.92
C ARG A 10 13.23 -6.04 -3.95
N GLU A 11 14.15 -5.13 -3.65
CA GLU A 11 15.24 -5.36 -2.71
C GLU A 11 14.74 -5.59 -1.26
N ALA A 12 13.58 -5.02 -0.91
CA ALA A 12 12.97 -5.20 0.41
C ALA A 12 12.57 -6.66 0.68
N ILE A 13 12.39 -7.48 -0.36
CA ILE A 13 12.11 -8.92 -0.21
C ILE A 13 13.24 -9.63 0.57
N GLY A 14 14.48 -9.18 0.42
CA GLY A 14 15.63 -9.70 1.16
C GLY A 14 15.51 -9.53 2.68
N LEU A 15 14.82 -8.47 3.13
CA LEU A 15 14.62 -8.17 4.54
C LEU A 15 13.80 -9.26 5.25
N LEU A 16 12.91 -9.95 4.53
CA LEU A 16 12.09 -11.03 5.10
C LEU A 16 12.92 -12.22 5.58
N ARG A 17 14.14 -12.40 5.04
CA ARG A 17 15.04 -13.50 5.41
C ARG A 17 16.05 -13.12 6.49
N LYS A 18 16.14 -11.84 6.86
CA LYS A 18 17.12 -11.34 7.83
C LYS A 18 16.72 -11.77 9.24
N LYS A 19 17.63 -12.42 9.98
CA LYS A 19 17.38 -12.91 11.35
C LYS A 19 17.29 -11.78 12.39
N SER A 20 18.04 -10.70 12.20
CA SER A 20 18.12 -9.57 13.14
C SER A 20 18.02 -8.24 12.39
N PRO A 21 16.80 -7.83 12.03
CA PRO A 21 16.56 -6.55 11.36
C PRO A 21 16.70 -5.36 12.32
N THR A 22 17.11 -4.20 11.79
CA THR A 22 17.07 -2.91 12.52
C THR A 22 15.64 -2.44 12.72
N LYS A 23 15.43 -1.39 13.52
CA LYS A 23 14.08 -0.84 13.75
C LYS A 23 13.42 -0.36 12.46
N GLU A 24 14.19 0.23 11.55
CA GLU A 24 13.75 0.70 10.24
C GLU A 24 13.34 -0.47 9.35
N GLU A 25 14.15 -1.53 9.33
CA GLU A 25 13.86 -2.75 8.56
C GLU A 25 12.62 -3.47 9.11
N VAL A 26 12.43 -3.52 10.44
CA VAL A 26 11.20 -4.06 11.05
C VAL A 26 9.98 -3.28 10.59
N LYS A 27 10.08 -1.95 10.48
CA LYS A 27 8.98 -1.11 9.97
C LYS A 27 8.63 -1.48 8.53
N GLU A 28 9.64 -1.70 7.69
CA GLU A 28 9.42 -2.08 6.29
C GLU A 28 8.87 -3.50 6.16
N ILE A 29 9.34 -4.44 6.98
CA ILE A 29 8.76 -5.79 7.07
C ILE A 29 7.28 -5.73 7.46
N ARG A 30 6.92 -4.91 8.47
CA ARG A 30 5.51 -4.70 8.85
C ARG A 30 4.68 -4.11 7.72
N ARG A 31 5.22 -3.18 6.94
CA ARG A 31 4.54 -2.63 5.77
C ARG A 31 4.26 -3.70 4.71
N MET A 32 5.23 -4.58 4.46
CA MET A 32 5.04 -5.71 3.54
C MET A 32 3.96 -6.69 4.02
N TYR A 33 3.95 -7.02 5.31
CA TYR A 33 2.88 -7.86 5.89
C TYR A 33 1.51 -7.17 5.83
N LYS A 34 1.45 -5.87 6.09
CA LYS A 34 0.20 -5.09 5.97
C LYS A 34 -0.33 -5.10 4.54
N ASN A 35 0.55 -4.89 3.56
CA ASN A 35 0.21 -5.01 2.15
C ASN A 35 -0.35 -6.41 1.83
N ALA A 36 0.32 -7.46 2.27
CA ALA A 36 -0.12 -8.84 2.04
C ALA A 36 -1.48 -9.15 2.70
N ASN A 37 -1.73 -8.57 3.87
CA ASN A 37 -3.02 -8.66 4.56
C ASN A 37 -4.13 -8.00 3.73
N LEU A 38 -3.90 -6.79 3.21
CA LEU A 38 -4.89 -6.08 2.39
C LEU A 38 -5.23 -6.87 1.12
N VAL A 39 -4.23 -7.43 0.44
CA VAL A 39 -4.46 -8.28 -0.73
C VAL A 39 -5.25 -9.53 -0.35
N ARG A 40 -4.97 -10.16 0.81
CA ARG A 40 -5.75 -11.31 1.28
C ARG A 40 -7.21 -10.97 1.55
N GLU A 41 -7.47 -9.81 2.14
CA GLU A 41 -8.79 -9.41 2.63
C GLU A 41 -9.68 -8.82 1.54
N TYR A 42 -9.12 -7.93 0.70
CA TYR A 42 -9.89 -7.18 -0.31
C TYR A 42 -9.64 -7.67 -1.75
N GLY A 43 -8.71 -8.60 -1.95
CA GLY A 43 -8.47 -9.23 -3.25
C GLY A 43 -8.11 -8.22 -4.35
N PRO A 44 -8.76 -8.28 -5.54
CA PRO A 44 -8.48 -7.38 -6.66
C PRO A 44 -8.60 -5.89 -6.32
N LYS A 45 -9.52 -5.51 -5.43
CA LYS A 45 -9.71 -4.11 -5.01
C LYS A 45 -8.46 -3.57 -4.31
N ALA A 46 -7.77 -4.40 -3.51
CA ALA A 46 -6.50 -4.01 -2.91
C ALA A 46 -5.41 -3.79 -3.94
N LEU A 47 -5.36 -4.59 -5.02
CA LEU A 47 -4.40 -4.40 -6.10
C LEU A 47 -4.62 -3.06 -6.81
N MET A 48 -5.86 -2.69 -7.07
CA MET A 48 -6.21 -1.39 -7.66
C MET A 48 -5.76 -0.24 -6.76
N ALA A 49 -6.06 -0.30 -5.46
CA ALA A 49 -5.65 0.73 -4.52
C ALA A 49 -4.12 0.84 -4.40
N LEU A 50 -3.42 -0.29 -4.31
CA LEU A 50 -1.95 -0.33 -4.20
C LEU A 50 -1.23 0.04 -5.51
N ALA A 51 -1.91 -0.03 -6.65
CA ALA A 51 -1.38 0.45 -7.93
C ALA A 51 -1.39 1.99 -8.03
N GLY A 52 -2.19 2.67 -7.19
CA GLY A 52 -2.28 4.13 -7.18
C GLY A 52 -0.97 4.81 -6.78
N ARG A 53 -0.65 5.91 -7.45
CA ARG A 53 0.57 6.68 -7.26
C ARG A 53 0.61 7.34 -5.87
N GLY A 54 1.63 6.94 -5.10
CA GLY A 54 1.80 7.45 -3.73
C GLY A 54 0.88 6.81 -2.70
N ILE A 55 0.13 5.78 -3.10
CA ILE A 55 -0.69 5.00 -2.19
C ILE A 55 0.15 3.85 -1.62
N GLY A 56 0.55 4.00 -0.36
CA GLY A 56 1.17 2.92 0.42
C GLY A 56 0.14 2.06 1.15
N PRO A 57 0.57 1.01 1.88
CA PRO A 57 -0.33 0.10 2.60
C PRO A 57 -1.23 0.80 3.61
N ASP A 58 -0.78 1.89 4.24
CA ASP A 58 -1.59 2.65 5.19
C ASP A 58 -2.71 3.43 4.51
N THR A 59 -2.41 4.05 3.36
CA THR A 59 -3.42 4.79 2.57
C THR A 59 -4.39 3.82 1.89
N ALA A 60 -3.89 2.71 1.34
CA ALA A 60 -4.72 1.67 0.77
C ALA A 60 -5.68 1.09 1.80
N ALA A 61 -5.23 0.83 3.04
CA ALA A 61 -6.11 0.37 4.11
C ALA A 61 -7.25 1.36 4.40
N ARG A 62 -6.99 2.68 4.38
CA ARG A 62 -8.04 3.69 4.58
C ARG A 62 -9.04 3.69 3.44
N VAL A 63 -8.57 3.70 2.19
CA VAL A 63 -9.44 3.63 1.01
C VAL A 63 -10.31 2.37 1.06
N LEU A 64 -9.70 1.20 1.29
CA LEU A 64 -10.41 -0.07 1.30
C LEU A 64 -11.35 -0.26 2.50
N SER A 65 -11.18 0.50 3.58
CA SER A 65 -12.06 0.42 4.75
C SER A 65 -13.45 1.05 4.51
N SER A 66 -13.60 1.86 3.46
CA SER A 66 -14.88 2.46 3.09
C SER A 66 -15.82 1.44 2.45
N PHE A 67 -17.13 1.67 2.59
CA PHE A 67 -18.15 0.89 1.91
C PHE A 67 -18.41 1.46 0.51
N TYR A 68 -18.38 0.59 -0.51
CA TYR A 68 -18.58 0.97 -1.90
C TYR A 68 -19.66 0.12 -2.55
N ASP A 69 -20.69 0.77 -3.08
CA ASP A 69 -21.75 0.11 -3.85
C ASP A 69 -21.27 -0.35 -5.24
N SER A 70 -20.24 0.30 -5.78
CA SER A 70 -19.67 0.00 -7.10
C SER A 70 -18.15 0.22 -7.14
N GLU A 71 -17.50 -0.33 -8.16
CA GLU A 71 -16.07 -0.13 -8.41
C GLU A 71 -15.72 1.35 -8.69
N ASP A 72 -16.62 2.10 -9.33
CA ASP A 72 -16.45 3.53 -9.58
C ASP A 72 -16.25 4.33 -8.29
N GLY A 73 -16.95 3.97 -7.21
CA GLY A 73 -16.78 4.61 -5.91
C GLY A 73 -15.36 4.42 -5.36
N LEU A 74 -14.84 3.18 -5.47
CA LEU A 74 -13.47 2.86 -5.08
C LEU A 74 -12.46 3.64 -5.93
N LEU A 75 -12.64 3.68 -7.25
CA LEU A 75 -11.72 4.38 -8.16
C LEU A 75 -11.68 5.89 -7.90
N ARG A 76 -12.82 6.51 -7.54
CA ARG A 76 -12.89 7.92 -7.14
C ARG A 76 -12.10 8.21 -5.86
N ASP A 77 -12.16 7.32 -4.88
CA ASP A 77 -11.40 7.47 -3.64
C ASP A 77 -9.91 7.24 -3.84
N ILE A 78 -9.53 6.28 -4.70
CA ILE A 78 -8.14 6.10 -5.15
C ILE A 78 -7.62 7.38 -5.79
N LEU A 79 -8.36 7.94 -6.75
CA LEU A 79 -7.98 9.20 -7.41
C LEU A 79 -7.85 10.36 -6.42
N SER A 80 -8.74 10.44 -5.44
CA SER A 80 -8.70 11.45 -4.38
C SER A 80 -7.45 11.32 -3.50
N ALA A 81 -7.04 10.09 -3.19
CA ALA A 81 -5.81 9.80 -2.47
C ALA A 81 -4.57 10.18 -3.30
N GLU A 82 -4.55 9.87 -4.60
CA GLU A 82 -3.46 10.27 -5.51
C GLU A 82 -3.33 11.79 -5.62
N MET A 83 -4.45 12.51 -5.77
CA MET A 83 -4.45 13.98 -5.78
C MET A 83 -3.90 14.56 -4.47
N THR A 84 -4.26 13.96 -3.33
CA THR A 84 -3.74 14.37 -2.02
C THR A 84 -2.24 14.16 -1.94
N TYR A 85 -1.74 13.01 -2.40
CA TYR A 85 -0.31 12.75 -2.49
C TYR A 85 0.38 13.78 -3.39
N ALA A 86 -0.12 14.01 -4.60
CA ALA A 86 0.46 14.97 -5.53
C ALA A 86 0.54 16.39 -4.94
N ARG A 87 -0.51 16.83 -4.22
CA ARG A 87 -0.55 18.15 -3.56
C ARG A 87 0.42 18.28 -2.39
N THR A 88 0.56 17.21 -1.60
CA THR A 88 1.32 17.24 -0.34
C THR A 88 2.78 16.84 -0.50
N LYS A 89 3.12 16.02 -1.50
CA LYS A 89 4.47 15.49 -1.74
C LYS A 89 5.57 16.56 -1.74
N ARG A 90 5.28 17.76 -2.27
CA ARG A 90 6.25 18.88 -2.29
C ARG A 90 6.72 19.37 -0.92
N PHE A 91 6.04 18.95 0.15
CA PHE A 91 6.37 19.31 1.54
C PHE A 91 7.02 18.15 2.30
N TRP A 92 7.29 17.03 1.62
CA TRP A 92 7.84 15.81 2.21
C TRP A 92 9.31 15.74 1.80
N ASP A 93 10.09 16.66 2.37
CA ASP A 93 11.56 16.63 2.44
C ASP A 93 11.99 16.36 3.89
#